data_AF-A0A952JGB6-F1
#
_entry.id   AF-A0A952JGB6-F1
#
_cell.length_a   1.000
_cell.length_b   1.000
_cell.length_c   1.000
_cell.angle_alpha   90.00
_cell.angle_beta   90.00
_cell.angle_gamma   90.00
#
_symmetry.space_group_name_H-M   'P 1'
#
loop_
_entity.id
_entity.type
_entity.pdbx_description
1 polymer ?
#
loop_
_entity_poly.entity_id
_entity_poly.type
_entity_poly.pdbx_seq_one_letter_code
_entity_poly.pdbx_strand_id
1 'polypeptide(L)'
;MKIVGIITLFLSSIINSFGQSKTDDFVVGYYHDIHGQSINGFYSTDYSARKSFYFTYPFKDNTKGAYYDATGLRFEGYIRGNLAVGFSYTPSIEKKYKPIDIDNCIGLKMGVDSFAVIKNFEIQRANRIIKNSKNEFVEVIGRVGENTFYKHVLAGQTTFITHLVKHDSSNEFKTFLKDGDSFKNELVKYFGEYEVLKNKILDGKYKFEDLDKLINWLRFAELTKNRSVVYYNSSWEEVPRQQSKYYSISESVIDSLIHMSFYSSDRRKLFEGGFVSFYPNKRVGEFIYYDINGKIVSKTVFEENKAKRVMEYFPNGQLRREYIIENNEPIFKEINDSNGKNLISSSGTAQEVLFDTIRNREITYEYFQNRISKVYFNSDDGKRIYQLAPKNIKLKSYEFLQTKFIENNRDLYDSVKTFTEKIEGYVFVKCIVDPAGNITSASIVKTLNSSFDLASRRFIPYLKAYKGLDTGKVDEKDIYQEVIVPFNFSVLSDNPNFKNWGNNMNYMNFMNNTLQQMRYSVPPPIKF
;
A
#
# COMPACT_ATOMS: atom_id res chain seq x y z
N MET A 1 -15.12 19.29 63.45
CA MET A 1 -15.58 19.86 62.15
C MET A 1 -14.38 20.42 61.40
N LYS A 2 -14.29 20.12 60.10
CA LYS A 2 -13.30 20.59 59.10
C LYS A 2 -11.95 19.86 59.05
N ILE A 3 -11.98 18.64 58.50
CA ILE A 3 -10.91 18.09 57.65
C ILE A 3 -11.52 17.99 56.25
N VAL A 4 -11.50 19.08 55.48
CA VAL A 4 -11.69 19.07 54.02
C VAL A 4 -10.99 20.32 53.49
N GLY A 5 -9.86 20.13 52.83
CA GLY A 5 -9.13 21.20 52.16
C GLY A 5 -7.67 20.82 52.03
N ILE A 6 -7.16 20.80 50.80
CA ILE A 6 -5.78 20.47 50.41
C ILE A 6 -5.56 18.98 50.01
N ILE A 7 -6.45 18.39 49.18
CA ILE A 7 -6.10 17.29 48.25
C ILE A 7 -6.88 17.47 46.92
N THR A 8 -6.87 18.66 46.33
CA THR A 8 -7.57 18.90 45.04
C THR A 8 -6.81 19.83 44.09
N LEU A 9 -5.50 20.01 44.27
CA LEU A 9 -4.69 20.90 43.43
C LEU A 9 -3.38 20.27 42.90
N PHE A 10 -3.19 18.96 43.08
CA PHE A 10 -2.03 18.23 42.55
C PHE A 10 -2.38 17.08 41.59
N LEU A 11 -3.66 16.89 41.25
CA LEU A 11 -4.10 15.86 40.30
C LEU A 11 -4.49 16.39 38.90
N SER A 12 -4.45 17.70 38.66
CA SER A 12 -4.81 18.30 37.37
C SER A 12 -3.62 18.69 36.49
N SER A 13 -2.38 18.43 36.89
CA SER A 13 -1.17 18.80 36.14
C SER A 13 -0.31 17.63 35.62
N ILE A 14 -0.78 16.37 35.75
CA ILE A 14 -0.04 15.17 35.29
C ILE A 14 -0.68 14.48 34.06
N ILE A 15 -1.80 14.98 33.50
CA ILE A 15 -2.51 14.28 32.39
C ILE A 15 -2.17 14.82 30.98
N ASN A 16 -1.40 15.91 30.81
CA ASN A 16 -1.18 16.51 29.49
C ASN A 16 0.17 16.24 28.80
N SER A 17 0.96 15.24 29.22
CA SER A 17 2.27 14.97 28.60
C SER A 17 2.46 13.60 27.91
N PHE A 18 1.55 12.64 28.04
CA PHE A 18 1.65 11.37 27.29
C PHE A 18 0.28 10.83 26.91
N GLY A 19 -0.20 11.33 25.79
CA GLY A 19 -1.42 10.88 25.15
C GLY A 19 -1.49 11.40 23.72
N GLN A 20 -0.40 11.24 22.95
CA GLN A 20 -0.62 11.02 21.52
C GLN A 20 -1.46 9.76 21.46
N SER A 21 -2.78 9.98 21.33
CA SER A 21 -3.74 8.93 21.04
C SER A 21 -3.08 8.00 20.04
N LYS A 22 -3.06 6.69 20.34
CA LYS A 22 -2.87 5.66 19.32
C LYS A 22 -4.07 5.75 18.37
N THR A 23 -4.25 6.88 17.69
CA THR A 23 -5.14 6.99 16.56
C THR A 23 -4.58 5.98 15.58
N ASP A 24 -5.39 4.98 15.27
CA ASP A 24 -5.11 4.11 14.14
C ASP A 24 -4.65 4.99 12.97
N ASP A 25 -3.59 4.60 12.26
CA ASP A 25 -3.01 5.37 11.14
C ASP A 25 -4.03 5.68 10.02
N PHE A 26 -5.24 5.15 10.15
CA PHE A 26 -6.42 5.36 9.33
C PHE A 26 -7.23 6.61 9.66
N VAL A 27 -7.30 7.12 10.89
CA VAL A 27 -8.21 8.24 11.24
C VAL A 27 -7.45 9.57 11.16
N VAL A 28 -7.75 10.39 10.16
CA VAL A 28 -6.99 11.64 9.88
C VAL A 28 -7.82 12.89 10.15
N GLY A 29 -9.07 12.94 9.67
CA GLY A 29 -9.91 14.13 9.58
C GLY A 29 -10.20 14.53 8.12
N TYR A 30 -10.99 15.57 7.92
CA TYR A 30 -11.29 16.09 6.58
C TYR A 30 -10.31 17.18 6.19
N TYR A 31 -9.56 16.93 5.11
CA TYR A 31 -8.51 17.80 4.61
C TYR A 31 -8.44 17.82 3.09
N HIS A 32 -7.66 18.77 2.58
CA HIS A 32 -7.15 18.75 1.21
C HIS A 32 -5.63 18.84 1.25
N ASP A 33 -4.95 18.11 0.38
CA ASP A 33 -3.52 18.30 0.20
C ASP A 33 -3.21 19.59 -0.56
N ILE A 34 -1.92 19.93 -0.64
CA ILE A 34 -1.46 21.15 -1.30
C ILE A 34 -1.80 21.21 -2.80
N HIS A 35 -2.23 20.10 -3.40
CA HIS A 35 -2.70 20.01 -4.78
C HIS A 35 -4.21 19.93 -4.90
N GLY A 36 -4.93 20.04 -3.78
CA GLY A 36 -6.40 20.02 -3.74
C GLY A 36 -6.99 18.61 -3.77
N GLN A 37 -6.20 17.55 -3.57
CA GLN A 37 -6.75 16.21 -3.44
C GLN A 37 -7.37 16.02 -2.06
N SER A 38 -8.63 15.58 -2.03
CA SER A 38 -9.37 15.40 -0.78
C SER A 38 -8.87 14.19 0.01
N ILE A 39 -8.87 14.35 1.33
CA ILE A 39 -8.67 13.31 2.35
C ILE A 39 -9.92 13.34 3.22
N ASN A 40 -10.77 12.31 3.12
CA ASN A 40 -12.15 12.35 3.62
C ASN A 40 -12.31 11.54 4.91
N GLY A 41 -11.81 12.09 6.02
CA GLY A 41 -11.93 11.50 7.36
C GLY A 41 -10.90 10.40 7.61
N PHE A 42 -10.75 9.47 6.66
CA PHE A 42 -9.85 8.32 6.77
C PHE A 42 -8.76 8.31 5.70
N TYR A 43 -7.58 7.82 6.05
CA TYR A 43 -6.54 7.49 5.08
C TYR A 43 -6.95 6.23 4.31
N SER A 44 -7.40 6.42 3.07
CA SER A 44 -7.64 5.30 2.15
C SER A 44 -6.32 4.85 1.51
N THR A 45 -6.18 3.56 1.26
CA THR A 45 -5.13 2.97 0.40
C THR A 45 -5.15 3.55 -1.03
N ASP A 46 -6.21 4.28 -1.38
CA ASP A 46 -6.43 4.88 -2.69
C ASP A 46 -5.90 6.29 -2.78
N TYR A 47 -5.52 6.88 -1.66
CA TYR A 47 -4.89 8.19 -1.65
C TYR A 47 -3.53 8.12 -2.37
N SER A 48 -3.38 8.99 -3.36
CA SER A 48 -2.21 9.04 -4.22
C SER A 48 -1.93 10.50 -4.55
N ALA A 49 -1.06 11.11 -3.74
CA ALA A 49 -0.69 12.51 -3.89
C ALA A 49 -0.15 12.81 -5.30
N ARG A 50 -0.62 13.88 -5.93
CA ARG A 50 -0.03 14.36 -7.19
C ARG A 50 1.46 14.72 -7.03
N LYS A 51 1.82 15.26 -5.87
CA LYS A 51 3.20 15.56 -5.48
C LYS A 51 3.37 15.38 -3.97
N SER A 52 4.52 14.87 -3.55
CA SER A 52 4.83 14.58 -2.14
C SER A 52 6.33 14.55 -1.90
N PHE A 53 6.80 15.09 -0.78
CA PHE A 53 8.22 15.03 -0.43
C PHE A 53 8.64 13.57 -0.28
N TYR A 54 9.42 13.06 -1.22
CA TYR A 54 9.74 11.64 -1.26
C TYR A 54 11.06 11.37 -0.56
N PHE A 55 11.12 10.31 0.23
CA PHE A 55 12.36 9.77 0.75
C PHE A 55 12.43 8.31 0.36
N THR A 56 13.24 8.06 -0.67
CA THR A 56 13.46 6.74 -1.20
C THR A 56 14.74 6.18 -0.60
N TYR A 57 14.62 5.04 0.07
CA TYR A 57 15.71 4.48 0.83
C TYR A 57 16.06 3.07 0.36
N PRO A 58 17.36 2.74 0.15
CA PRO A 58 17.77 1.44 -0.31
C PRO A 58 17.41 0.42 0.75
N PHE A 59 16.56 -0.51 0.40
CA PHE A 59 16.53 -1.77 1.09
C PHE A 59 17.79 -2.52 0.68
N LYS A 60 18.80 -2.50 1.56
CA LYS A 60 19.87 -3.50 1.48
C LYS A 60 19.14 -4.84 1.38
N ASP A 61 19.44 -5.67 0.38
CA ASP A 61 18.78 -6.95 0.00
C ASP A 61 18.63 -8.00 1.13
N ASN A 62 18.80 -7.58 2.37
CA ASN A 62 18.77 -8.22 3.66
C ASN A 62 17.32 -8.39 4.12
N THR A 63 16.62 -9.39 3.61
CA THR A 63 15.28 -9.70 4.13
C THR A 63 15.40 -10.64 5.32
N LYS A 64 14.70 -10.29 6.42
CA LYS A 64 14.59 -11.18 7.58
C LYS A 64 13.99 -12.52 7.16
N GLY A 65 14.57 -13.59 7.64
CA GLY A 65 14.23 -14.92 7.17
C GLY A 65 14.92 -16.02 7.96
N ALA A 66 14.80 -17.24 7.45
CA ALA A 66 15.54 -18.38 7.95
C ALA A 66 15.89 -19.32 6.81
N TYR A 67 17.02 -20.01 6.91
CA TYR A 67 17.29 -21.18 6.09
C TYR A 67 17.36 -22.43 6.96
N TYR A 68 17.19 -23.57 6.32
CA TYR A 68 17.17 -24.88 6.96
C TYR A 68 18.32 -25.70 6.37
N ASP A 69 19.18 -26.22 7.23
CA ASP A 69 20.28 -27.08 6.78
C ASP A 69 19.78 -28.48 6.35
N ALA A 70 20.71 -29.34 5.93
CA ALA A 70 20.43 -30.72 5.54
C ALA A 70 19.76 -31.57 6.63
N THR A 71 19.89 -31.19 7.91
CA THR A 71 19.25 -31.87 9.05
C THR A 71 17.88 -31.30 9.40
N GLY A 72 17.50 -30.18 8.77
CA GLY A 72 16.30 -29.41 9.08
C GLY A 72 16.49 -28.41 10.21
N LEU A 73 17.72 -28.21 10.72
CA LEU A 73 17.99 -27.21 11.74
C LEU A 73 17.79 -25.81 11.14
N ARG A 74 17.04 -24.99 11.87
CA ARG A 74 16.62 -23.66 11.43
C ARG A 74 17.60 -22.59 11.89
N PHE A 75 18.06 -21.76 10.96
CA PHE A 75 18.96 -20.63 11.22
C PHE A 75 18.26 -19.30 10.93
N GLU A 76 17.85 -18.59 11.98
CA GLU A 76 17.16 -17.30 11.90
C GLU A 76 18.13 -16.14 11.72
N GLY A 77 17.84 -15.24 10.79
CA GLY A 77 18.68 -14.07 10.54
C GLY A 77 18.21 -13.26 9.34
N TYR A 78 19.16 -12.80 8.54
CA TYR A 78 18.94 -12.02 7.33
C TYR A 78 19.50 -12.76 6.14
N ILE A 79 18.68 -12.86 5.08
CA ILE A 79 19.02 -13.50 3.83
C ILE A 79 19.06 -12.45 2.74
N ARG A 80 20.03 -12.55 1.84
CA ARG A 80 20.12 -11.77 0.61
C ARG A 80 20.40 -12.66 -0.59
N GLY A 81 20.08 -12.18 -1.78
CA GLY A 81 20.35 -12.86 -3.04
C GLY A 81 19.08 -13.26 -3.78
N ASN A 82 19.22 -14.09 -4.82
CA ASN A 82 18.12 -14.53 -5.67
C ASN A 82 18.43 -15.83 -6.42
N LEU A 83 17.45 -16.33 -7.18
CA LEU A 83 17.60 -17.57 -7.96
C LEU A 83 18.73 -17.51 -8.99
N ALA A 84 19.12 -16.32 -9.47
CA ALA A 84 20.17 -16.17 -10.47
C ALA A 84 21.58 -16.15 -9.87
N VAL A 85 21.75 -15.60 -8.67
CA VAL A 85 23.07 -15.37 -8.03
C VAL A 85 23.30 -16.30 -6.82
N GLY A 86 22.26 -17.01 -6.36
CA GLY A 86 22.25 -17.75 -5.11
C GLY A 86 21.94 -16.87 -3.91
N PHE A 87 21.94 -17.48 -2.72
CA PHE A 87 21.57 -16.82 -1.46
C PHE A 87 22.75 -16.76 -0.49
N SER A 88 22.73 -15.76 0.39
CA SER A 88 23.68 -15.60 1.49
C SER A 88 22.95 -15.25 2.78
N TYR A 89 23.51 -15.64 3.91
CA TYR A 89 22.94 -15.50 5.24
C TYR A 89 23.86 -14.75 6.20
N THR A 90 23.26 -14.02 7.15
CA THR A 90 23.93 -13.51 8.35
C THR A 90 22.99 -13.55 9.56
N PRO A 91 23.45 -13.87 10.79
CA PRO A 91 22.60 -13.83 11.97
C PRO A 91 22.23 -12.40 12.40
N SER A 92 22.97 -11.38 11.97
CA SER A 92 22.64 -9.96 12.19
C SER A 92 23.16 -9.07 11.06
N ILE A 93 22.51 -7.93 10.81
CA ILE A 93 22.86 -7.01 9.72
C ILE A 93 24.30 -6.46 9.83
N GLU A 94 24.84 -6.41 11.05
CA GLU A 94 26.20 -5.95 11.35
C GLU A 94 27.29 -6.97 10.98
N LYS A 95 26.92 -8.24 10.78
CA LYS A 95 27.85 -9.33 10.50
C LYS A 95 27.99 -9.58 9.00
N LYS A 96 29.15 -10.10 8.59
CA LYS A 96 29.44 -10.47 7.21
C LYS A 96 28.54 -11.62 6.75
N TYR A 97 27.91 -11.45 5.59
CA TYR A 97 27.15 -12.49 4.92
C TYR A 97 28.04 -13.66 4.49
N LYS A 98 27.54 -14.88 4.70
CA LYS A 98 28.13 -16.11 4.22
C LYS A 98 27.21 -16.73 3.16
N PRO A 99 27.73 -17.26 2.03
CA PRO A 99 26.91 -18.00 1.08
C PRO A 99 26.17 -19.13 1.79
N ILE A 100 24.90 -19.33 1.43
CA ILE A 100 24.15 -20.51 1.85
C ILE A 100 24.58 -21.64 0.92
N ASP A 101 25.23 -22.66 1.49
CA ASP A 101 25.66 -23.84 0.75
C ASP A 101 24.44 -24.65 0.32
N ILE A 102 24.21 -24.70 -0.99
CA ILE A 102 23.04 -25.36 -1.58
C ILE A 102 23.02 -26.86 -1.32
N ASP A 103 24.18 -27.50 -1.23
CA ASP A 103 24.29 -28.95 -1.01
C ASP A 103 23.98 -29.33 0.44
N ASN A 104 24.09 -28.36 1.36
CA ASN A 104 23.81 -28.52 2.79
C ASN A 104 22.56 -27.74 3.23
N CYS A 105 21.66 -27.42 2.30
CA CYS A 105 20.45 -26.65 2.53
C CYS A 105 19.24 -27.41 1.95
N ILE A 106 18.12 -27.45 2.68
CA ILE A 106 16.85 -28.00 2.15
C ILE A 106 15.91 -26.92 1.65
N GLY A 107 16.13 -25.67 2.06
CA GLY A 107 15.32 -24.53 1.66
C GLY A 107 15.53 -23.32 2.55
N LEU A 108 14.87 -22.23 2.19
CA LEU A 108 14.90 -20.99 2.95
C LEU A 108 13.60 -20.22 2.80
N LYS A 109 13.34 -19.32 3.75
CA LYS A 109 12.25 -18.36 3.72
C LYS A 109 12.83 -16.96 3.88
N MET A 110 12.45 -16.07 2.98
CA MET A 110 12.93 -14.70 2.91
C MET A 110 11.71 -13.76 2.84
N GLY A 111 11.29 -13.20 3.98
CA GLY A 111 9.99 -12.52 4.08
C GLY A 111 8.85 -13.51 3.89
N VAL A 112 7.98 -13.30 2.89
CA VAL A 112 6.96 -14.29 2.49
C VAL A 112 7.41 -15.28 1.45
N ASP A 113 8.46 -14.93 0.70
CA ASP A 113 8.99 -15.78 -0.34
C ASP A 113 9.62 -17.01 0.29
N SER A 114 9.28 -18.17 -0.24
CA SER A 114 9.81 -19.45 0.22
C SER A 114 10.54 -20.10 -0.94
N PHE A 115 11.67 -20.72 -0.66
CA PHE A 115 12.50 -21.39 -1.63
C PHE A 115 12.84 -22.78 -1.12
N ALA A 116 12.81 -23.75 -2.02
CA ALA A 116 13.23 -25.11 -1.73
C ALA A 116 14.51 -25.42 -2.50
N VAL A 117 15.33 -26.32 -1.97
CA VAL A 117 16.40 -26.96 -2.74
C VAL A 117 15.86 -28.26 -3.29
N ILE A 118 15.91 -28.40 -4.62
CA ILE A 118 15.41 -29.59 -5.31
C ILE A 118 16.48 -30.15 -6.24
N LYS A 119 16.34 -31.42 -6.61
CA LYS A 119 17.19 -32.13 -7.57
C LYS A 119 16.37 -33.12 -8.38
N ASN A 120 16.95 -33.63 -9.46
CA ASN A 120 16.35 -34.66 -10.32
C ASN A 120 15.00 -34.24 -10.93
N PHE A 121 14.98 -33.05 -11.56
CA PHE A 121 13.79 -32.51 -12.24
C PHE A 121 14.07 -32.19 -13.71
N GLU A 122 13.02 -31.99 -14.49
CA GLU A 122 13.11 -31.73 -15.92
C GLU A 122 13.03 -30.23 -16.23
N ILE A 123 13.97 -29.72 -17.01
CA ILE A 123 14.01 -28.33 -17.49
C ILE A 123 13.60 -28.29 -18.95
N GLN A 124 12.62 -27.45 -19.29
CA GLN A 124 12.24 -27.21 -20.68
C GLN A 124 13.07 -26.07 -21.29
N ARG A 125 13.93 -26.39 -22.28
CA ARG A 125 14.68 -25.41 -23.07
C ARG A 125 14.25 -25.46 -24.53
N ALA A 126 13.66 -24.37 -25.04
CA ALA A 126 13.15 -24.25 -26.41
C ALA A 126 12.35 -25.49 -26.85
N ASN A 127 13.01 -26.48 -27.50
CA ASN A 127 12.40 -27.69 -28.04
C ASN A 127 12.92 -28.99 -27.40
N ARG A 128 13.59 -28.94 -26.24
CA ARG A 128 14.12 -30.12 -25.55
C ARG A 128 13.83 -30.09 -24.06
N ILE A 129 13.62 -31.27 -23.50
CA ILE A 129 13.55 -31.50 -22.06
C ILE A 129 14.90 -32.05 -21.61
N ILE A 130 15.49 -31.44 -20.59
CA ILE A 130 16.79 -31.83 -20.05
C ILE A 130 16.62 -32.19 -18.59
N LYS A 131 17.10 -33.37 -18.19
CA LYS A 131 17.13 -33.79 -16.79
C LYS A 131 18.23 -33.02 -16.05
N ASN A 132 17.88 -32.29 -14.99
CA ASN A 132 18.82 -31.66 -14.07
C ASN A 132 18.97 -32.53 -12.82
N SER A 133 20.19 -33.00 -12.57
CA SER A 133 20.54 -33.79 -11.38
C SER A 133 21.18 -32.98 -10.26
N LYS A 134 21.51 -31.70 -10.50
CA LYS A 134 22.12 -30.82 -9.50
C LYS A 134 21.07 -30.30 -8.52
N ASN A 135 21.53 -29.98 -7.31
CA ASN A 135 20.75 -29.20 -6.36
C ASN A 135 20.58 -27.79 -6.91
N GLU A 136 19.33 -27.32 -6.95
CA GLU A 136 18.97 -25.97 -7.41
C GLU A 136 17.98 -25.34 -6.45
N PHE A 137 18.10 -24.03 -6.22
CA PHE A 137 17.06 -23.28 -5.55
C PHE A 137 15.89 -23.10 -6.52
N VAL A 138 14.69 -23.31 -6.01
CA VAL A 138 13.43 -23.00 -6.71
C VAL A 138 12.53 -22.19 -5.81
N GLU A 139 11.83 -21.23 -6.38
CA GLU A 139 10.80 -20.48 -5.66
C GLU A 139 9.59 -21.39 -5.46
N VAL A 140 9.08 -21.46 -4.23
CA VAL A 140 7.81 -22.09 -3.90
C VAL A 140 6.71 -21.08 -4.19
N ILE A 141 5.99 -21.28 -5.29
CA ILE A 141 4.93 -20.38 -5.73
C ILE A 141 3.74 -20.50 -4.77
N GLY A 142 3.40 -21.72 -4.37
CA GLY A 142 2.32 -21.99 -3.45
C GLY A 142 2.10 -23.48 -3.24
N ARG A 143 1.37 -23.80 -2.18
CA ARG A 143 0.87 -25.15 -1.91
C ARG A 143 -0.66 -25.13 -1.96
N VAL A 144 -1.24 -26.09 -2.66
CA VAL A 144 -2.68 -26.26 -2.80
C VAL A 144 -3.00 -27.73 -2.61
N GLY A 145 -3.75 -28.05 -1.55
CA GLY A 145 -3.95 -29.43 -1.13
C GLY A 145 -2.62 -30.15 -0.94
N GLU A 146 -2.48 -31.31 -1.59
CA GLU A 146 -1.28 -32.15 -1.55
C GLU A 146 -0.23 -31.78 -2.62
N ASN A 147 -0.43 -30.68 -3.35
CA ASN A 147 0.48 -30.25 -4.41
C ASN A 147 1.25 -28.99 -4.02
N THR A 148 2.56 -29.02 -4.20
CA THR A 148 3.42 -27.83 -4.10
C THR A 148 3.90 -27.44 -5.50
N PHE A 149 3.70 -26.17 -5.85
CA PHE A 149 4.09 -25.60 -7.13
C PHE A 149 5.37 -24.79 -6.98
N TYR A 150 6.28 -24.92 -7.94
CA TYR A 150 7.59 -24.29 -7.92
C TYR A 150 7.88 -23.56 -9.23
N LYS A 151 8.71 -22.52 -9.14
CA LYS A 151 9.27 -21.78 -10.26
C LYS A 151 10.79 -21.85 -10.18
N HIS A 152 11.38 -22.42 -11.21
CA HIS A 152 12.81 -22.47 -11.41
C HIS A 152 13.20 -21.40 -12.43
N VAL A 153 14.25 -20.64 -12.13
CA VAL A 153 14.80 -19.61 -13.00
C VAL A 153 16.27 -19.92 -13.24
N LEU A 154 16.61 -20.21 -14.50
CA LEU A 154 17.99 -20.36 -14.92
C LEU A 154 18.44 -19.10 -15.66
N ALA A 155 19.31 -18.33 -15.02
CA ALA A 155 19.90 -17.13 -15.61
C ALA A 155 21.08 -17.48 -16.53
N GLY A 156 21.16 -16.81 -17.67
CA GLY A 156 22.22 -16.91 -18.68
C GLY A 156 22.10 -15.76 -19.68
N GLN A 157 22.60 -15.90 -20.90
CA GLN A 157 22.32 -14.92 -21.98
C GLN A 157 20.82 -14.78 -22.25
N THR A 158 20.06 -15.85 -22.04
CA THR A 158 18.60 -15.89 -22.04
C THR A 158 18.11 -16.48 -20.72
N THR A 159 17.08 -15.88 -20.13
CA THR A 159 16.48 -16.38 -18.89
C THR A 159 15.48 -17.48 -19.23
N PHE A 160 15.65 -18.66 -18.64
CA PHE A 160 14.70 -19.77 -18.79
C PHE A 160 13.88 -19.93 -17.52
N ILE A 161 12.55 -19.91 -17.69
CA ILE A 161 11.60 -20.17 -16.60
C ILE A 161 11.01 -21.56 -16.81
N THR A 162 11.03 -22.37 -15.77
CA THR A 162 10.40 -23.69 -15.71
C THR A 162 9.47 -23.75 -14.51
N HIS A 163 8.25 -24.21 -14.72
CA HIS A 163 7.28 -24.44 -13.66
C HIS A 163 7.16 -25.91 -13.37
N LEU A 164 7.13 -26.23 -12.09
CA LEU A 164 7.13 -27.58 -11.57
C LEU A 164 6.00 -27.77 -10.58
N VAL A 165 5.53 -29.00 -10.45
CA VAL A 165 4.62 -29.42 -9.38
C VAL A 165 5.10 -30.73 -8.77
N LYS A 166 4.98 -30.84 -7.46
CA LYS A 166 5.29 -32.05 -6.70
C LYS A 166 4.10 -32.37 -5.81
N HIS A 167 3.63 -33.61 -5.90
CA HIS A 167 2.65 -34.16 -4.96
C HIS A 167 3.37 -34.59 -3.67
N ASP A 168 2.77 -34.37 -2.51
CA ASP A 168 3.41 -34.61 -1.21
C ASP A 168 3.82 -36.09 -1.00
N SER A 169 3.07 -37.02 -1.60
CA SER A 169 3.39 -38.46 -1.57
C SER A 169 4.39 -38.91 -2.65
N SER A 170 4.76 -38.04 -3.60
CA SER A 170 5.70 -38.35 -4.67
C SER A 170 7.07 -37.75 -4.41
N ASN A 171 8.14 -38.43 -4.87
CA ASN A 171 9.48 -37.85 -4.92
C ASN A 171 9.82 -37.20 -6.26
N GLU A 172 8.93 -37.31 -7.24
CA GLU A 172 9.13 -36.80 -8.60
C GLU A 172 8.52 -35.41 -8.78
N PHE A 173 9.26 -34.56 -9.49
CA PHE A 173 8.77 -33.27 -9.96
C PHE A 173 8.22 -33.44 -11.38
N LYS A 174 7.01 -32.93 -11.61
CA LYS A 174 6.41 -32.85 -12.94
C LYS A 174 6.58 -31.44 -13.49
N THR A 175 6.97 -31.34 -14.74
CA THR A 175 7.18 -30.06 -15.43
C THR A 175 5.96 -29.69 -16.27
N PHE A 176 5.50 -28.44 -16.15
CA PHE A 176 4.49 -27.91 -17.06
C PHE A 176 5.12 -27.68 -18.43
N LEU A 177 4.59 -28.34 -19.45
CA LEU A 177 5.03 -28.16 -20.83
C LEU A 177 4.42 -26.88 -21.42
N LYS A 178 5.20 -26.14 -22.22
CA LYS A 178 4.76 -24.94 -22.95
C LYS A 178 3.86 -25.21 -24.16
N ASP A 179 3.76 -26.47 -24.60
CA ASP A 179 2.91 -26.87 -25.73
C ASP A 179 1.43 -26.67 -25.38
N GLY A 180 0.65 -26.10 -26.30
CA GLY A 180 -0.71 -25.61 -26.00
C GLY A 180 -1.63 -26.68 -25.43
N ASP A 181 -1.75 -27.84 -26.09
CA ASP A 181 -2.66 -28.89 -25.65
C ASP A 181 -2.12 -29.65 -24.43
N SER A 182 -0.80 -29.91 -24.41
CA SER A 182 -0.15 -30.53 -23.25
C SER A 182 -0.29 -29.66 -21.99
N PHE A 183 -0.14 -28.34 -22.13
CA PHE A 183 -0.31 -27.36 -21.05
C PHE A 183 -1.75 -27.38 -20.53
N LYS A 184 -2.74 -27.30 -21.42
CA LYS A 184 -4.16 -27.36 -21.04
C LYS A 184 -4.50 -28.65 -20.30
N ASN A 185 -4.08 -29.79 -20.83
CA ASN A 185 -4.35 -31.10 -20.23
C ASN A 185 -3.71 -31.22 -18.84
N GLU A 186 -2.49 -30.71 -18.67
CA GLU A 186 -1.82 -30.72 -17.37
C GLU A 186 -2.50 -29.76 -16.38
N LEU A 187 -2.90 -28.57 -16.82
CA LEU A 187 -3.69 -27.66 -15.99
C LEU A 187 -5.01 -28.31 -15.53
N VAL A 188 -5.76 -28.95 -16.41
CA VAL A 188 -7.04 -29.59 -16.03
C VAL A 188 -6.85 -30.62 -14.89
N LYS A 189 -5.70 -31.28 -14.77
CA LYS A 189 -5.43 -32.22 -13.67
C LYS A 189 -5.40 -31.54 -12.29
N TYR A 190 -4.87 -30.33 -12.20
CA TYR A 190 -4.71 -29.62 -10.92
C TYR A 190 -5.79 -28.57 -10.66
N PHE A 191 -6.40 -28.05 -11.72
CA PHE A 191 -7.35 -26.94 -11.66
C PHE A 191 -8.77 -27.36 -12.07
N GLY A 192 -8.96 -28.61 -12.52
CA GLY A 192 -10.19 -29.10 -13.13
C GLY A 192 -11.37 -29.30 -12.18
N GLU A 193 -11.15 -29.30 -10.86
CA GLU A 193 -12.24 -29.35 -9.88
C GLU A 193 -13.11 -28.07 -9.89
N TYR A 194 -12.59 -26.98 -10.45
CA TYR A 194 -13.30 -25.71 -10.60
C TYR A 194 -13.86 -25.60 -12.03
N GLU A 195 -15.13 -25.97 -12.22
CA GLU A 195 -15.74 -26.14 -13.55
C GLU A 195 -15.60 -24.90 -14.45
N VAL A 196 -15.76 -23.69 -13.91
CA VAL A 196 -15.55 -22.46 -14.67
C VAL A 196 -14.11 -22.31 -15.14
N LEU A 197 -13.14 -22.62 -14.28
CA LEU A 197 -11.73 -22.50 -14.61
C LEU A 197 -11.32 -23.56 -15.63
N LYS A 198 -11.79 -24.80 -15.44
CA LYS A 198 -11.63 -25.91 -16.38
C LYS A 198 -12.09 -25.53 -17.78
N ASN A 199 -13.28 -24.97 -17.93
CA ASN A 199 -13.80 -24.56 -19.24
C ASN A 199 -12.92 -23.48 -19.88
N LYS A 200 -12.50 -22.47 -19.11
CA LYS A 200 -11.58 -21.43 -19.60
C LYS A 200 -10.20 -21.98 -20.01
N ILE A 201 -9.69 -22.99 -19.30
CA ILE A 201 -8.45 -23.69 -19.66
C ILE A 201 -8.62 -24.41 -20.99
N LEU A 202 -9.69 -25.21 -21.14
CA LEU A 202 -9.97 -25.97 -22.36
C LEU A 202 -10.14 -25.05 -23.57
N ASP A 203 -10.83 -23.92 -23.40
CA ASP A 203 -11.01 -22.87 -24.41
C ASP A 203 -9.71 -22.13 -24.79
N GLY A 204 -8.60 -22.38 -24.08
CA GLY A 204 -7.30 -21.75 -24.36
C GLY A 204 -7.21 -20.29 -23.94
N LYS A 205 -8.03 -19.87 -22.96
CA LYS A 205 -7.96 -18.52 -22.40
C LYS A 205 -6.65 -18.24 -21.67
N TYR A 206 -6.01 -19.27 -21.13
CA TYR A 206 -4.77 -19.16 -20.37
C TYR A 206 -3.59 -19.72 -21.15
N LYS A 207 -2.46 -19.02 -21.05
CA LYS A 207 -1.17 -19.43 -21.63
C LYS A 207 -0.20 -19.84 -20.52
N PHE A 208 0.95 -20.37 -20.93
CA PHE A 208 2.00 -20.77 -19.98
C PHE A 208 2.41 -19.61 -19.06
N GLU A 209 2.43 -18.39 -19.57
CA GLU A 209 2.76 -17.18 -18.82
C GLU A 209 1.73 -16.84 -17.73
N ASP A 210 0.52 -17.37 -17.81
CA ASP A 210 -0.54 -17.16 -16.82
C ASP A 210 -0.45 -18.13 -15.62
N LEU A 211 0.49 -19.08 -15.60
CA LEU A 211 0.53 -20.14 -14.59
C LEU A 211 0.71 -19.59 -13.16
N ASP A 212 1.55 -18.57 -12.96
CA ASP A 212 1.71 -17.91 -11.65
C ASP A 212 0.37 -17.32 -11.15
N LYS A 213 -0.41 -16.74 -12.08
CA LYS A 213 -1.73 -16.18 -11.80
C LYS A 213 -2.73 -17.28 -11.45
N LEU A 214 -2.72 -18.39 -12.19
CA LEU A 214 -3.60 -19.53 -11.95
C LEU A 214 -3.33 -20.19 -10.60
N ILE A 215 -2.06 -20.42 -10.26
CA ILE A 215 -1.66 -20.98 -8.95
C ILE A 215 -2.09 -20.06 -7.81
N ASN A 216 -1.89 -18.74 -7.96
CA ASN A 216 -2.34 -17.78 -6.97
C ASN A 216 -3.87 -17.77 -6.84
N TRP A 217 -4.61 -17.84 -7.96
CA TRP A 217 -6.07 -17.96 -7.91
C TRP A 217 -6.51 -19.20 -7.12
N LEU A 218 -5.88 -20.34 -7.42
CA LEU A 218 -6.18 -21.62 -6.76
C LEU A 218 -5.86 -21.58 -5.25
N ARG A 219 -4.77 -20.92 -4.86
CA ARG A 219 -4.46 -20.62 -3.44
C ARG A 219 -5.64 -19.92 -2.76
N PHE A 220 -6.21 -18.88 -3.38
CA PHE A 220 -7.34 -18.15 -2.80
C PHE A 220 -8.66 -18.92 -2.82
N ALA A 221 -8.89 -19.75 -3.84
CA ALA A 221 -10.02 -20.67 -3.87
C ALA A 221 -10.00 -21.63 -2.67
N GLU A 222 -8.83 -22.21 -2.38
CA GLU A 222 -8.65 -23.06 -1.18
C GLU A 222 -8.74 -22.26 0.13
N LEU A 223 -8.18 -21.04 0.19
CA LEU A 223 -8.36 -20.17 1.37
C LEU A 223 -9.84 -19.90 1.66
N THR A 224 -10.65 -19.70 0.61
CA THR A 224 -12.10 -19.50 0.71
C THR A 224 -12.81 -20.74 1.25
N LYS A 225 -12.54 -21.90 0.62
CA LYS A 225 -13.09 -23.21 0.99
C LYS A 225 -12.80 -23.55 2.45
N ASN A 226 -11.59 -23.25 2.92
CA ASN A 226 -11.13 -23.55 4.28
C ASN A 226 -11.38 -22.42 5.29
N ARG A 227 -11.95 -21.28 4.86
CA ARG A 227 -12.12 -20.06 5.68
C ARG A 227 -10.81 -19.61 6.35
N SER A 228 -9.71 -19.74 5.63
CA SER A 228 -8.37 -19.40 6.10
C SER A 228 -8.12 -17.90 6.03
N VAL A 229 -7.27 -17.43 6.94
CA VAL A 229 -6.93 -16.02 7.10
C VAL A 229 -5.56 -15.72 6.50
N VAL A 230 -5.44 -14.62 5.77
CA VAL A 230 -4.16 -14.06 5.34
C VAL A 230 -3.80 -12.88 6.24
N TYR A 231 -2.57 -12.80 6.72
CA TYR A 231 -2.13 -11.78 7.68
C TYR A 231 -1.22 -10.76 7.00
N TYR A 232 -1.32 -9.49 7.37
CA TYR A 232 -0.53 -8.39 6.78
C TYR A 232 0.11 -7.49 7.82
N ASN A 233 1.28 -6.93 7.51
CA ASN A 233 1.93 -5.89 8.33
C ASN A 233 1.31 -4.49 8.08
N SER A 234 1.88 -3.44 8.69
CA SER A 234 1.41 -2.06 8.52
C SER A 234 1.50 -1.51 7.10
N SER A 235 2.31 -2.13 6.24
CA SER A 235 2.51 -1.77 4.84
C SER A 235 1.76 -2.68 3.87
N TRP A 236 0.79 -3.45 4.37
CA TRP A 236 -0.04 -4.37 3.58
C TRP A 236 0.73 -5.48 2.86
N GLU A 237 1.91 -5.85 3.39
CA GLU A 237 2.64 -7.04 2.94
C GLU A 237 2.16 -8.27 3.71
N GLU A 238 1.96 -9.41 3.04
CA GLU A 238 1.66 -10.67 3.71
C GLU A 238 2.75 -10.99 4.77
N VAL A 239 2.40 -11.48 5.96
CA VAL A 239 3.37 -11.81 7.05
C VAL A 239 2.84 -12.95 7.92
N PRO A 240 3.68 -13.59 8.76
CA PRO A 240 3.18 -14.47 9.82
C PRO A 240 2.28 -13.72 10.81
N ARG A 241 1.31 -14.43 11.42
CA ARG A 241 0.35 -13.88 12.39
C ARG A 241 0.99 -13.07 13.51
N GLN A 242 2.16 -13.48 14.01
CA GLN A 242 2.85 -12.80 15.12
C GLN A 242 3.36 -11.39 14.76
N GLN A 243 3.47 -11.08 13.47
CA GLN A 243 3.96 -9.81 12.94
C GLN A 243 2.85 -8.97 12.30
N SER A 244 1.61 -9.44 12.35
CA SER A 244 0.50 -8.85 11.60
C SER A 244 -0.14 -7.68 12.33
N LYS A 245 -0.50 -6.64 11.58
CA LYS A 245 -1.35 -5.52 12.02
C LYS A 245 -2.77 -5.65 11.47
N TYR A 246 -2.90 -6.28 10.30
CA TYR A 246 -4.16 -6.50 9.60
C TYR A 246 -4.29 -7.98 9.22
N TYR A 247 -5.50 -8.37 8.86
CA TYR A 247 -5.76 -9.67 8.25
C TYR A 247 -6.87 -9.58 7.21
N SER A 248 -6.98 -10.56 6.32
CA SER A 248 -8.05 -10.68 5.35
C SER A 248 -8.64 -12.07 5.32
N ILE A 249 -9.88 -12.15 4.84
CA ILE A 249 -10.62 -13.39 4.61
C ILE A 249 -11.08 -13.36 3.16
N SER A 250 -10.89 -14.47 2.46
CA SER A 250 -11.46 -14.68 1.13
C SER A 250 -12.90 -15.15 1.27
N GLU A 251 -13.84 -14.28 0.91
CA GLU A 251 -15.28 -14.48 1.10
C GLU A 251 -15.88 -15.36 -0.01
N SER A 252 -15.44 -15.14 -1.25
CA SER A 252 -15.88 -15.90 -2.40
C SER A 252 -14.86 -15.86 -3.53
N VAL A 253 -14.90 -16.90 -4.36
CA VAL A 253 -14.19 -16.95 -5.63
C VAL A 253 -15.17 -17.35 -6.69
N ILE A 254 -15.47 -16.42 -7.59
CA ILE A 254 -16.37 -16.62 -8.73
C ILE A 254 -15.54 -16.32 -9.96
N ASP A 255 -15.45 -17.27 -10.88
CA ASP A 255 -14.65 -17.12 -12.10
C ASP A 255 -13.16 -16.85 -11.81
N SER A 256 -12.70 -15.62 -12.03
CA SER A 256 -11.36 -15.14 -11.73
C SER A 256 -11.38 -14.01 -10.70
N LEU A 257 -12.55 -13.73 -10.13
CA LEU A 257 -12.80 -12.68 -9.17
C LEU A 257 -12.74 -13.27 -7.76
N ILE A 258 -11.84 -12.75 -6.96
CA ILE A 258 -11.66 -13.10 -5.55
C ILE A 258 -12.21 -11.93 -4.74
N HIS A 259 -13.30 -12.16 -4.01
CA HIS A 259 -13.85 -11.17 -3.10
C HIS A 259 -13.21 -11.32 -1.72
N MET A 260 -12.56 -10.26 -1.25
CA MET A 260 -11.85 -10.26 0.03
C MET A 260 -12.45 -9.23 0.99
N SER A 261 -12.53 -9.60 2.26
CA SER A 261 -12.76 -8.67 3.37
C SER A 261 -11.47 -8.46 4.15
N PHE A 262 -11.12 -7.21 4.45
CA PHE A 262 -9.94 -6.84 5.23
C PHE A 262 -10.33 -6.28 6.59
N TYR A 263 -9.54 -6.63 7.60
CA TYR A 263 -9.81 -6.35 9.00
C TYR A 263 -8.54 -5.86 9.71
N SER A 264 -8.72 -5.03 10.74
CA SER A 264 -7.68 -4.73 11.71
C SER A 264 -7.47 -5.88 12.70
N SER A 265 -6.34 -5.87 13.42
CA SER A 265 -6.01 -6.86 14.45
C SER A 265 -7.06 -6.99 15.56
N ASP A 266 -7.85 -5.95 15.82
CA ASP A 266 -8.98 -5.94 16.76
C ASP A 266 -10.32 -6.36 16.12
N ARG A 267 -10.28 -6.94 14.91
CA ARG A 267 -11.42 -7.48 14.14
C ARG A 267 -12.41 -6.44 13.59
N ARG A 268 -12.06 -5.15 13.56
CA ARG A 268 -12.89 -4.18 12.82
C ARG A 268 -12.71 -4.37 11.32
N LYS A 269 -13.81 -4.40 10.57
CA LYS A 269 -13.77 -4.45 9.11
C LYS A 269 -13.29 -3.09 8.59
N LEU A 270 -12.32 -3.11 7.70
CA LEU A 270 -11.70 -1.90 7.14
C LEU A 270 -12.27 -1.61 5.75
N PHE A 271 -12.22 -2.61 4.87
CA PHE A 271 -12.82 -2.56 3.55
C PHE A 271 -13.01 -3.96 2.98
N GLU A 272 -13.81 -4.06 1.92
CA GLU A 272 -13.93 -5.27 1.11
C GLU A 272 -14.03 -4.92 -0.37
N GLY A 273 -13.75 -5.90 -1.23
CA GLY A 273 -13.90 -5.72 -2.66
C GLY A 273 -13.32 -6.87 -3.49
N GLY A 274 -13.47 -6.74 -4.80
CA GLY A 274 -13.11 -7.74 -5.79
C GLY A 274 -11.72 -7.56 -6.40
N PHE A 275 -10.95 -8.65 -6.48
CA PHE A 275 -9.62 -8.69 -7.10
C PHE A 275 -9.55 -9.73 -8.22
N VAL A 276 -8.90 -9.38 -9.33
CA VAL A 276 -8.58 -10.34 -10.43
C VAL A 276 -7.11 -10.77 -10.44
N SER A 277 -6.31 -10.17 -9.56
CA SER A 277 -4.90 -10.48 -9.30
C SER A 277 -4.47 -9.78 -8.00
N PHE A 278 -3.56 -10.39 -7.25
CA PHE A 278 -2.89 -9.78 -6.09
C PHE A 278 -1.45 -9.34 -6.38
N TYR A 279 -0.88 -9.76 -7.52
CA TYR A 279 0.54 -9.59 -7.85
C TYR A 279 0.73 -9.16 -9.31
N PRO A 280 0.55 -7.87 -9.66
CA PRO A 280 0.09 -6.78 -8.78
C PRO A 280 -1.40 -6.86 -8.47
N ASN A 281 -1.81 -6.14 -7.41
CA ASN A 281 -3.22 -5.96 -7.05
C ASN A 281 -3.99 -5.31 -8.21
N LYS A 282 -4.99 -6.02 -8.74
CA LYS A 282 -5.91 -5.52 -9.78
C LYS A 282 -7.34 -5.56 -9.26
N ARG A 283 -7.82 -4.40 -8.85
CA ARG A 283 -9.18 -4.20 -8.31
C ARG A 283 -10.19 -4.11 -9.43
N VAL A 284 -11.36 -4.68 -9.20
CA VAL A 284 -12.51 -4.59 -10.10
C VAL A 284 -13.82 -4.61 -9.32
N GLY A 285 -14.83 -3.92 -9.83
CA GLY A 285 -16.15 -3.85 -9.22
C GLY A 285 -16.19 -2.90 -8.03
N GLU A 286 -17.18 -3.10 -7.16
CA GLU A 286 -17.39 -2.24 -5.99
C GLU A 286 -16.43 -2.62 -4.85
N PHE A 287 -15.81 -1.59 -4.27
CA PHE A 287 -15.08 -1.65 -3.00
C PHE A 287 -15.86 -0.86 -1.97
N ILE A 288 -16.05 -1.44 -0.78
CA ILE A 288 -16.80 -0.83 0.32
C ILE A 288 -15.84 -0.56 1.46
N TYR A 289 -15.81 0.66 1.98
CA TYR A 289 -14.95 1.09 3.07
C TYR A 289 -15.78 1.39 4.31
N TYR A 290 -15.22 1.07 5.48
CA TYR A 290 -15.92 1.12 6.76
C TYR A 290 -15.22 2.06 7.76
N ASP A 291 -15.99 2.71 8.62
CA ASP A 291 -15.46 3.46 9.77
C ASP A 291 -15.11 2.53 10.95
N ILE A 292 -14.62 3.14 12.03
CA ILE A 292 -14.28 2.45 13.28
C ILE A 292 -15.47 1.74 13.95
N ASN A 293 -16.71 2.10 13.58
CA ASN A 293 -17.95 1.51 14.10
C ASN A 293 -18.56 0.48 13.13
N GLY A 294 -17.87 0.16 12.03
CA GLY A 294 -18.36 -0.76 11.00
C GLY A 294 -19.45 -0.18 10.10
N LYS A 295 -19.65 1.14 10.07
CA LYS A 295 -20.57 1.81 9.15
C LYS A 295 -19.88 2.10 7.82
N ILE A 296 -20.62 2.01 6.72
CA ILE A 296 -20.09 2.34 5.39
C ILE A 296 -19.79 3.84 5.34
N VAL A 297 -18.56 4.19 4.96
CA VAL A 297 -18.14 5.58 4.74
C VAL A 297 -18.02 5.91 3.27
N SER A 298 -17.64 4.94 2.45
CA SER A 298 -17.57 5.12 1.01
C SER A 298 -17.71 3.80 0.26
N LYS A 299 -18.12 3.92 -1.00
CA LYS A 299 -18.10 2.87 -1.99
C LYS A 299 -17.39 3.39 -3.24
N THR A 300 -16.44 2.64 -3.77
CA THR A 300 -15.71 3.00 -4.98
C THR A 300 -15.83 1.89 -6.01
N VAL A 301 -16.28 2.23 -7.21
CA VAL A 301 -16.33 1.29 -8.34
C VAL A 301 -15.03 1.40 -9.13
N PHE A 302 -14.35 0.26 -9.29
CA PHE A 302 -13.11 0.11 -10.03
C PHE A 302 -13.30 -0.62 -11.36
N GLU A 303 -12.68 -0.10 -12.40
CA GLU A 303 -12.47 -0.78 -13.67
C GLU A 303 -10.97 -0.85 -13.95
N GLU A 304 -10.43 -2.07 -14.06
CA GLU A 304 -8.99 -2.30 -14.30
C GLU A 304 -8.08 -1.51 -13.35
N ASN A 305 -8.38 -1.57 -12.04
CA ASN A 305 -7.67 -0.86 -10.98
C ASN A 305 -7.78 0.69 -11.02
N LYS A 306 -8.62 1.25 -11.89
CA LYS A 306 -8.92 2.70 -11.93
C LYS A 306 -10.29 2.97 -11.31
N ALA A 307 -10.35 3.88 -10.34
CA ALA A 307 -11.61 4.33 -9.77
C ALA A 307 -12.42 5.07 -10.84
N LYS A 308 -13.71 4.76 -10.96
CA LYS A 308 -14.63 5.32 -11.96
C LYS A 308 -15.77 6.10 -11.33
N ARG A 309 -16.31 5.58 -10.23
CA ARG A 309 -17.42 6.16 -9.48
C ARG A 309 -17.14 6.03 -7.99
N VAL A 310 -17.46 7.07 -7.23
CA VAL A 310 -17.33 7.08 -5.77
C VAL A 310 -18.62 7.59 -5.18
N MET A 311 -19.10 6.88 -4.16
CA MET A 311 -20.22 7.27 -3.31
C MET A 311 -19.68 7.43 -1.89
N GLU A 312 -20.01 8.54 -1.23
CA GLU A 312 -19.60 8.83 0.14
C GLU A 312 -20.84 8.97 1.02
N TYR A 313 -20.75 8.52 2.27
CA TYR A 313 -21.90 8.43 3.17
C TYR A 313 -21.66 9.24 4.45
N PHE A 314 -22.74 9.80 4.98
CA PHE A 314 -22.75 10.38 6.32
C PHE A 314 -22.68 9.28 7.40
N PRO A 315 -22.30 9.63 8.65
CA PRO A 315 -22.34 8.69 9.78
C PRO A 315 -23.73 8.10 10.09
N ASN A 316 -24.81 8.72 9.60
CA ASN A 316 -26.18 8.20 9.69
C ASN A 316 -26.52 7.17 8.59
N GLY A 317 -25.60 6.90 7.66
CA GLY A 317 -25.77 5.96 6.55
C GLY A 317 -26.42 6.54 5.29
N GLN A 318 -26.82 7.81 5.28
CA GLN A 318 -27.35 8.45 4.08
C GLN A 318 -26.24 8.81 3.09
N LEU A 319 -26.54 8.71 1.79
CA LEU A 319 -25.64 9.12 0.72
C LEU A 319 -25.37 10.62 0.82
N ARG A 320 -24.11 10.99 1.02
CA ARG A 320 -23.63 12.39 1.09
C ARG A 320 -23.29 12.91 -0.29
N ARG A 321 -22.46 12.19 -1.04
CA ARG A 321 -21.97 12.60 -2.37
C ARG A 321 -21.90 11.40 -3.29
N GLU A 322 -22.13 11.67 -4.57
CA GLU A 322 -21.77 10.78 -5.65
C GLU A 322 -20.99 11.55 -6.71
N TYR A 323 -19.88 10.98 -7.18
CA TYR A 323 -19.14 11.54 -8.31
C TYR A 323 -18.54 10.45 -9.20
N ILE A 324 -18.35 10.80 -10.46
CA ILE A 324 -17.56 10.02 -11.42
C ILE A 324 -16.18 10.66 -11.61
N ILE A 325 -15.21 9.88 -12.05
CA ILE A 325 -13.85 10.37 -12.32
C ILE A 325 -13.65 10.44 -13.83
N GLU A 326 -13.54 11.66 -14.35
CA GLU A 326 -13.26 11.95 -15.76
C GLU A 326 -11.96 12.74 -15.84
N ASN A 327 -11.03 12.33 -16.70
CA ASN A 327 -9.71 12.97 -16.86
C ASN A 327 -8.94 13.16 -15.54
N ASN A 328 -9.05 12.18 -14.62
CA ASN A 328 -8.48 12.21 -13.26
C ASN A 328 -9.07 13.29 -12.34
N GLU A 329 -10.25 13.83 -12.65
CA GLU A 329 -10.93 14.81 -11.81
C GLU A 329 -12.34 14.35 -11.43
N PRO A 330 -12.81 14.64 -10.21
CA PRO A 330 -14.14 14.28 -9.77
C PRO A 330 -15.20 15.21 -10.38
N ILE A 331 -16.25 14.61 -10.96
CA ILE A 331 -17.46 15.28 -11.45
C ILE A 331 -18.64 14.83 -10.60
N PHE A 332 -19.12 15.70 -9.73
CA PHE A 332 -20.21 15.43 -8.78
C PHE A 332 -21.56 15.32 -9.49
N LYS A 333 -22.27 14.23 -9.24
CA LYS A 333 -23.62 13.97 -9.74
C LYS A 333 -24.68 14.24 -8.68
N GLU A 334 -24.37 13.94 -7.43
CA GLU A 334 -25.25 14.21 -6.29
C GLU A 334 -24.46 14.76 -5.12
N ILE A 335 -25.06 15.71 -4.42
CA ILE A 335 -24.55 16.30 -3.17
C ILE A 335 -25.76 16.47 -2.27
N ASN A 336 -25.88 15.68 -1.21
CA ASN A 336 -27.04 15.67 -0.33
C ASN A 336 -26.68 16.27 1.04
N ASP A 337 -27.65 16.91 1.68
CA ASP A 337 -27.56 17.24 3.10
C ASP A 337 -27.79 16.00 3.99
N SER A 338 -27.65 16.18 5.30
CA SER A 338 -27.85 15.11 6.29
C SER A 338 -29.30 14.62 6.43
N ASN A 339 -30.24 15.17 5.65
CA ASN A 339 -31.61 14.71 5.53
C ASN A 339 -31.87 14.01 4.17
N GLY A 340 -30.86 13.91 3.31
CA GLY A 340 -30.96 13.31 1.98
C GLY A 340 -31.49 14.24 0.89
N LYS A 341 -31.60 15.55 1.15
CA LYS A 341 -32.03 16.52 0.13
C LYS A 341 -30.84 16.85 -0.78
N ASN A 342 -31.00 16.63 -2.08
CA ASN A 342 -30.00 17.02 -3.07
C ASN A 342 -29.88 18.56 -3.14
N LEU A 343 -28.64 19.04 -3.04
CA LEU A 343 -28.23 20.44 -2.97
C LEU A 343 -27.70 20.94 -4.32
N ILE A 344 -27.41 20.04 -5.28
CA ILE A 344 -26.86 20.44 -6.58
C ILE A 344 -27.95 21.00 -7.50
N SER A 345 -27.71 22.20 -8.02
CA SER A 345 -28.58 22.86 -8.97
C SER A 345 -28.36 22.33 -10.40
N SER A 346 -29.23 22.72 -11.35
CA SER A 346 -29.07 22.40 -12.76
C SER A 346 -27.80 22.99 -13.40
N SER A 347 -27.22 24.06 -12.82
CA SER A 347 -25.94 24.63 -13.25
C SER A 347 -24.72 23.98 -12.57
N GLY A 348 -24.95 22.98 -11.72
CA GLY A 348 -23.89 22.27 -10.99
C GLY A 348 -23.33 23.07 -9.83
N THR A 349 -24.11 24.01 -9.27
CA THR A 349 -23.76 24.77 -8.07
C THR A 349 -24.41 24.16 -6.82
N ALA A 350 -23.69 24.15 -5.70
CA ALA A 350 -24.19 23.67 -4.41
C ALA A 350 -23.36 24.27 -3.28
N GLN A 351 -23.91 24.23 -2.06
CA GLN A 351 -23.17 24.48 -0.83
C GLN A 351 -23.54 23.40 0.18
N GLU A 352 -22.54 22.71 0.71
CA GLU A 352 -22.70 21.66 1.72
C GLU A 352 -21.95 22.05 3.00
N VAL A 353 -22.53 21.73 4.15
CA VAL A 353 -21.88 21.86 5.46
C VAL A 353 -21.70 20.47 6.07
N LEU A 354 -20.48 20.15 6.47
CA LEU A 354 -20.09 18.89 7.07
C LEU A 354 -19.46 19.12 8.44
N PHE A 355 -19.91 18.38 9.45
CA PHE A 355 -19.24 18.37 10.75
C PHE A 355 -18.13 17.31 10.79
N ASP A 356 -16.87 17.75 10.85
CA ASP A 356 -15.70 16.89 11.06
C ASP A 356 -15.63 16.50 12.54
N THR A 357 -16.15 15.33 12.88
CA THR A 357 -16.16 14.80 14.25
C THR A 357 -14.77 14.50 14.80
N ILE A 358 -13.76 14.30 13.94
CA ILE A 358 -12.37 14.03 14.34
C ILE A 358 -11.70 15.32 14.80
N ARG A 359 -12.02 16.44 14.16
CA ARG A 359 -11.45 17.77 14.46
C ARG A 359 -12.40 18.72 15.17
N ASN A 360 -13.63 18.27 15.42
CA ASN A 360 -14.68 19.03 16.10
C ASN A 360 -14.92 20.40 15.45
N ARG A 361 -15.17 20.42 14.12
CA ARG A 361 -15.38 21.66 13.36
C ARG A 361 -16.36 21.48 12.21
N GLU A 362 -17.05 22.55 11.82
CA GLU A 362 -17.86 22.60 10.61
C GLU A 362 -17.01 23.02 9.40
N ILE A 363 -17.16 22.31 8.29
CA ILE A 363 -16.47 22.55 7.02
C ILE A 363 -17.53 22.81 5.96
N THR A 364 -17.40 23.93 5.26
CA THR A 364 -18.24 24.30 4.13
C THR A 364 -17.55 23.93 2.83
N TYR A 365 -18.27 23.22 1.96
CA TYR A 365 -17.88 22.91 0.59
C TYR A 365 -18.75 23.72 -0.37
N GLU A 366 -18.14 24.41 -1.32
CA GLU A 366 -18.84 25.10 -2.41
C GLU A 366 -18.52 24.44 -3.74
N TYR A 367 -19.54 24.33 -4.57
CA TYR A 367 -19.48 23.64 -5.86
C TYR A 367 -19.82 24.59 -7.00
N PHE A 368 -19.12 24.42 -8.11
CA PHE A 368 -19.38 25.13 -9.35
C PHE A 368 -19.15 24.18 -10.53
N GLN A 369 -20.10 24.12 -11.47
CA GLN A 369 -20.03 23.22 -12.63
C GLN A 369 -19.72 21.76 -12.23
N ASN A 370 -20.40 21.25 -11.20
CA ASN A 370 -20.26 19.87 -10.70
C ASN A 370 -18.86 19.55 -10.14
N ARG A 371 -18.10 20.56 -9.69
CA ARG A 371 -16.76 20.42 -9.14
C ARG A 371 -16.64 21.21 -7.85
N ILE A 372 -15.83 20.74 -6.90
CA ILE A 372 -15.53 21.51 -5.70
C ILE A 372 -14.69 22.73 -6.11
N SER A 373 -15.17 23.93 -5.79
CA SER A 373 -14.51 25.20 -6.10
C SER A 373 -13.82 25.80 -4.87
N LYS A 374 -14.44 25.65 -3.69
CA LYS A 374 -13.91 26.14 -2.40
C LYS A 374 -14.22 25.16 -1.29
N VAL A 375 -13.32 25.06 -0.32
CA VAL A 375 -13.56 24.36 0.95
C VAL A 375 -12.98 25.21 2.06
N TYR A 376 -13.73 25.50 3.12
CA TYR A 376 -13.27 26.31 4.23
C TYR A 376 -13.99 26.01 5.54
N PHE A 377 -13.44 26.50 6.64
CA PHE A 377 -14.07 26.54 7.96
C PHE A 377 -13.76 27.89 8.62
N ASN A 378 -14.48 28.22 9.69
CA ASN A 378 -14.14 29.36 10.53
C ASN A 378 -13.40 28.85 11.76
N SER A 379 -12.25 29.43 12.08
CA SER A 379 -11.52 29.15 13.33
C SER A 379 -12.22 29.77 14.53
N ASP A 380 -11.78 29.38 15.73
CA ASP A 380 -12.33 29.87 17.01
C ASP A 380 -12.23 31.41 17.16
N ASP A 381 -11.25 32.04 16.50
CA ASP A 381 -11.07 33.50 16.45
C ASP A 381 -11.87 34.18 15.32
N GLY A 382 -12.77 33.45 14.66
CA GLY A 382 -13.66 33.94 13.61
C GLY A 382 -12.99 34.10 12.23
N LYS A 383 -11.72 33.75 12.07
CA LYS A 383 -11.05 33.81 10.76
C LYS A 383 -11.53 32.68 9.86
N ARG A 384 -11.76 33.00 8.59
CA ARG A 384 -12.04 31.98 7.57
C ARG A 384 -10.74 31.36 7.07
N ILE A 385 -10.61 30.05 7.23
CA ILE A 385 -9.45 29.26 6.79
C ILE A 385 -9.91 28.33 5.68
N TYR A 386 -9.30 28.47 4.50
CA TYR A 386 -9.62 27.62 3.35
C TYR A 386 -8.78 26.34 3.38
N GLN A 387 -9.33 25.23 2.93
CA GLN A 387 -8.59 24.02 2.58
C GLN A 387 -8.38 23.92 1.08
N LEU A 388 -9.33 24.43 0.29
CA LEU A 388 -9.27 24.52 -1.16
C LEU A 388 -9.79 25.89 -1.60
N ALA A 389 -9.11 26.50 -2.57
CA ALA A 389 -9.45 27.80 -3.13
C ALA A 389 -9.23 27.80 -4.66
N PRO A 390 -9.87 28.71 -5.42
CA PRO A 390 -9.73 28.77 -6.88
C PRO A 390 -8.28 28.95 -7.31
N LYS A 391 -7.52 29.76 -6.57
CA LYS A 391 -6.06 29.78 -6.61
C LYS A 391 -5.54 29.17 -5.31
N ASN A 392 -5.19 27.89 -5.36
CA ASN A 392 -4.59 27.19 -4.25
C ASN A 392 -3.12 27.62 -4.05
N ILE A 393 -2.61 27.52 -2.82
CA ILE A 393 -1.20 27.69 -2.49
C ILE A 393 -0.32 26.78 -3.34
N LYS A 394 0.86 27.27 -3.71
CA LYS A 394 1.86 26.48 -4.45
C LYS A 394 3.23 26.60 -3.79
N LEU A 395 3.89 25.47 -3.61
CA LEU A 395 5.32 25.41 -3.27
C LEU A 395 6.14 25.70 -4.53
N LYS A 396 6.75 26.88 -4.61
CA LYS A 396 7.81 27.13 -5.61
C LYS A 396 9.04 26.30 -5.27
N SER A 397 9.93 26.16 -6.26
CA SER A 397 11.22 25.49 -6.13
C SER A 397 11.15 24.16 -5.37
N TYR A 398 10.10 23.39 -5.64
CA TYR A 398 9.85 22.12 -4.96
C TYR A 398 11.08 21.20 -4.99
N GLU A 399 11.79 21.12 -6.12
CA GLU A 399 12.99 20.28 -6.27
C GLU A 399 14.13 20.69 -5.33
N PHE A 400 14.25 22.00 -5.03
CA PHE A 400 15.20 22.48 -4.04
C PHE A 400 14.81 22.02 -2.63
N LEU A 401 13.53 22.15 -2.27
CA LEU A 401 13.02 21.67 -0.98
C LEU A 401 13.12 20.14 -0.85
N GLN A 402 12.88 19.41 -1.93
CA GLN A 402 13.06 17.96 -2.02
C GLN A 402 14.51 17.56 -1.78
N THR A 403 15.46 18.26 -2.39
CA THR A 403 16.89 18.07 -2.13
C THR A 403 17.23 18.32 -0.65
N LYS A 404 16.73 19.41 -0.06
CA LYS A 404 16.92 19.70 1.37
C LYS A 404 16.30 18.66 2.28
N PHE A 405 15.13 18.13 1.92
CA PHE A 405 14.49 17.07 2.67
C PHE A 405 15.35 15.79 2.69
N ILE A 406 15.93 15.40 1.55
CA ILE A 406 16.83 14.25 1.46
C ILE A 406 18.14 14.52 2.25
N GLU A 407 18.75 15.69 2.08
CA GLU A 407 19.99 16.08 2.77
C GLU A 407 19.86 16.03 4.29
N ASN A 408 18.77 16.58 4.84
CA ASN A 408 18.52 16.64 6.28
C ASN A 408 18.20 15.28 6.93
N ASN A 409 17.94 14.28 6.10
CA ASN A 409 17.56 12.94 6.54
C ASN A 409 18.52 11.88 6.03
N ARG A 410 19.74 12.27 5.64
CA ARG A 410 20.75 11.31 5.17
C ARG A 410 21.11 10.27 6.21
N ASP A 411 21.09 10.62 7.49
CA ASP A 411 21.34 9.69 8.60
C ASP A 411 20.33 8.53 8.65
N LEU A 412 19.13 8.71 8.08
CA LEU A 412 18.17 7.63 7.97
C LEU A 412 18.66 6.54 7.02
N TYR A 413 19.51 6.84 6.02
CA TYR A 413 20.17 5.84 5.14
C TYR A 413 20.98 4.81 5.92
N ASP A 414 21.48 5.18 7.10
CA ASP A 414 22.35 4.35 7.94
C ASP A 414 21.61 3.71 9.13
N SER A 415 20.37 4.14 9.40
CA SER A 415 19.57 3.64 10.53
C SER A 415 19.04 2.21 10.30
N VAL A 416 19.83 1.20 10.69
CA VAL A 416 19.53 -0.25 10.56
C VAL A 416 18.09 -0.62 10.94
N LYS A 417 17.53 0.01 11.97
CA LYS A 417 16.17 -0.26 12.49
C LYS A 417 15.04 0.12 11.54
N THR A 418 15.26 1.13 10.67
CA THR A 418 14.23 1.61 9.74
C THR A 418 14.13 0.72 8.49
N PHE A 419 15.23 0.08 8.08
CA PHE A 419 15.30 -0.76 6.87
C PHE A 419 14.72 -2.16 7.03
N THR A 420 14.71 -2.70 8.25
CA THR A 420 14.34 -4.10 8.49
C THR A 420 12.86 -4.39 8.31
N GLU A 421 12.02 -3.37 8.41
CA GLU A 421 10.57 -3.53 8.50
C GLU A 421 9.84 -3.19 7.18
N LYS A 422 10.56 -2.79 6.12
CA LYS A 422 10.01 -2.42 4.80
C LYS A 422 8.83 -1.45 4.88
N ILE A 423 8.90 -0.51 5.81
CA ILE A 423 7.78 0.39 6.06
C ILE A 423 7.71 1.45 4.96
N GLU A 424 6.60 1.46 4.24
CA GLU A 424 6.29 2.43 3.19
C GLU A 424 4.96 3.13 3.42
N GLY A 425 4.82 4.35 2.89
CA GLY A 425 3.56 5.09 2.88
C GLY A 425 3.74 6.58 3.17
N TYR A 426 2.64 7.24 3.53
CA TYR A 426 2.63 8.68 3.76
C TYR A 426 2.67 9.06 5.25
N VAL A 427 3.47 10.07 5.56
CA VAL A 427 3.28 10.95 6.73
C VAL A 427 2.60 12.23 6.24
N PHE A 428 1.54 12.65 6.91
CA PHE A 428 0.82 13.88 6.57
C PHE A 428 1.18 14.99 7.53
N VAL A 429 1.76 16.07 7.00
CA VAL A 429 2.04 17.30 7.75
C VAL A 429 0.99 18.35 7.38
N LYS A 430 0.16 18.72 8.35
CA LYS A 430 -0.79 19.83 8.23
C LYS A 430 -0.05 21.14 8.41
N CYS A 431 -0.21 22.07 7.47
CA CYS A 431 0.34 23.42 7.51
C CYS A 431 -0.79 24.46 7.49
N ILE A 432 -0.66 25.52 8.28
CA ILE A 432 -1.48 26.75 8.16
C ILE A 432 -0.60 27.84 7.55
N VAL A 433 -1.02 28.39 6.42
CA VAL A 433 -0.34 29.48 5.72
C VAL A 433 -1.17 30.74 5.81
N ASP A 434 -0.52 31.85 6.16
CA ASP A 434 -1.16 33.16 6.26
C ASP A 434 -1.27 33.87 4.88
N PRO A 435 -2.02 34.98 4.78
CA PRO A 435 -2.11 35.78 3.56
C PRO A 435 -0.77 36.36 3.06
N ALA A 436 0.28 36.35 3.87
CA ALA A 436 1.63 36.78 3.46
C ALA A 436 2.50 35.60 2.97
N GLY A 437 1.94 34.39 2.89
CA GLY A 437 2.63 33.19 2.41
C GLY A 437 3.54 32.54 3.45
N ASN A 438 3.42 32.89 4.74
CA ASN A 438 4.21 32.27 5.80
C ASN A 438 3.48 31.10 6.45
N ILE A 439 4.19 30.00 6.70
CA ILE A 439 3.65 28.88 7.48
C ILE A 439 3.66 29.24 8.98
N THR A 440 2.49 29.58 9.52
CA THR A 440 2.32 29.97 10.93
C THR A 440 2.31 28.74 11.85
N SER A 441 1.70 27.64 11.41
CA SER A 441 1.60 26.39 12.15
C SER A 441 1.88 25.18 11.27
N ALA A 442 2.52 24.15 11.84
CA ALA A 442 2.79 22.88 11.16
C ALA A 442 2.77 21.72 12.17
N SER A 443 2.05 20.65 11.87
CA SER A 443 1.90 19.48 12.76
C SER A 443 1.67 18.19 11.96
N ILE A 444 2.20 17.07 12.44
CA ILE A 444 1.87 15.75 11.87
C ILE A 444 0.44 15.37 12.26
N VAL A 445 -0.38 14.97 11.29
CA VAL A 445 -1.77 14.51 11.48
C VAL A 445 -1.99 13.05 11.06
N LYS A 446 -1.03 12.46 10.36
CA LYS A 446 -0.96 11.02 10.06
C LYS A 446 0.48 10.56 10.21
N THR A 447 0.69 9.52 11.00
CA THR A 447 1.99 8.91 11.27
C THR A 447 2.27 7.71 10.36
N LEU A 448 3.52 7.26 10.37
CA LEU A 448 3.92 5.99 9.75
C LEU A 448 4.73 5.13 10.74
N ASN A 449 5.83 5.68 11.25
CA ASN A 449 6.58 5.15 12.38
C ASN A 449 7.41 6.28 13.02
N SER A 450 8.02 6.03 14.17
CA SER A 450 8.79 7.06 14.89
C SER A 450 9.95 7.64 14.08
N SER A 451 10.61 6.85 13.24
CA SER A 451 11.75 7.30 12.42
C SER A 451 11.31 8.26 11.32
N PHE A 452 10.26 7.92 10.58
CA PHE A 452 9.73 8.75 9.48
C PHE A 452 9.00 9.98 10.00
N ASP A 453 8.30 9.86 11.13
CA ASP A 453 7.70 11.03 11.77
C ASP A 453 8.79 12.00 12.26
N LEU A 454 9.91 11.50 12.79
CA LEU A 454 11.08 12.32 13.14
C LEU A 454 11.67 13.01 11.89
N ALA A 455 11.79 12.27 10.78
CA ALA A 455 12.28 12.80 9.52
C ALA A 455 11.46 13.98 9.02
N SER A 456 10.13 13.81 8.99
CA SER A 456 9.19 14.87 8.62
C SER A 456 9.25 16.04 9.61
N ARG A 457 9.34 15.78 10.93
CA ARG A 457 9.46 16.82 11.96
C ARG A 457 10.73 17.66 11.80
N ARG A 458 11.88 17.05 11.48
CA ARG A 458 13.15 17.77 11.23
C ARG A 458 13.06 18.73 10.04
N PHE A 459 12.18 18.45 9.07
CA PHE A 459 12.01 19.29 7.90
C PHE A 459 11.02 20.45 8.10
N ILE A 460 10.13 20.38 9.10
CA ILE A 460 9.15 21.44 9.39
C ILE A 460 9.79 22.84 9.57
N PRO A 461 10.91 23.01 10.33
CA PRO A 461 11.57 24.31 10.43
C PRO A 461 12.01 24.89 9.09
N TYR A 462 12.48 24.05 8.15
CA TYR A 462 12.86 24.49 6.81
C TYR A 462 11.65 24.96 6.00
N LEU A 463 10.55 24.21 6.07
CA LEU A 463 9.28 24.63 5.44
C LEU A 463 8.79 25.96 6.01
N LYS A 464 8.88 26.17 7.33
CA LYS A 464 8.49 27.42 7.98
C LYS A 464 9.37 28.61 7.59
N ALA A 465 10.67 28.39 7.41
CA ALA A 465 11.61 29.43 7.00
C ALA A 465 11.54 29.76 5.50
N TYR A 466 10.92 28.89 4.68
CA TYR A 466 10.86 29.05 3.25
C TYR A 466 9.90 30.19 2.83
N LYS A 467 10.41 31.15 2.05
CA LYS A 467 9.66 32.33 1.57
C LYS A 467 9.10 32.19 0.15
N GLY A 468 9.18 31.01 -0.46
CA GLY A 468 8.74 30.77 -1.84
C GLY A 468 7.35 30.15 -1.97
N LEU A 469 6.44 30.38 -1.02
CA LEU A 469 5.05 29.96 -1.16
C LEU A 469 4.26 31.02 -1.93
N ASP A 470 3.58 30.61 -3.01
CA ASP A 470 2.52 31.44 -3.58
C ASP A 470 1.32 31.40 -2.65
N THR A 471 0.76 32.56 -2.34
CA THR A 471 -0.44 32.67 -1.52
C THR A 471 -1.67 32.08 -2.23
N GLY A 472 -2.54 31.46 -1.44
CA GLY A 472 -3.88 31.12 -1.89
C GLY A 472 -4.69 32.39 -2.08
N LYS A 473 -5.60 32.41 -3.07
CA LYS A 473 -6.51 33.54 -3.31
C LYS A 473 -7.95 33.13 -3.53
N VAL A 474 -8.85 33.98 -3.04
CA VAL A 474 -10.28 33.99 -3.32
C VAL A 474 -10.67 35.42 -3.65
N ASP A 475 -11.32 35.63 -4.79
CA ASP A 475 -11.76 36.95 -5.26
C ASP A 475 -10.62 38.00 -5.22
N GLU A 476 -9.46 37.60 -5.76
CA GLU A 476 -8.18 38.34 -5.79
C GLU A 476 -7.52 38.69 -4.45
N LYS A 477 -8.15 38.32 -3.32
CA LYS A 477 -7.61 38.55 -1.97
C LYS A 477 -6.82 37.34 -1.49
N ASP A 478 -5.67 37.61 -0.88
CA ASP A 478 -4.88 36.60 -0.19
C ASP A 478 -5.60 36.12 1.07
N ILE A 479 -5.53 34.81 1.35
CA ILE A 479 -6.33 34.13 2.36
C ILE A 479 -5.47 33.29 3.31
N TYR A 480 -6.04 32.93 4.46
CA TYR A 480 -5.50 31.85 5.29
C TYR A 480 -5.83 30.49 4.66
N GLN A 481 -4.85 29.60 4.61
CA GLN A 481 -5.04 28.27 4.03
C GLN A 481 -4.46 27.14 4.89
N GLU A 482 -5.26 26.11 5.15
CA GLU A 482 -4.87 24.84 5.75
C GLU A 482 -4.65 23.79 4.64
N VAL A 483 -3.44 23.25 4.55
CA VAL A 483 -3.12 22.21 3.57
C VAL A 483 -2.38 21.04 4.20
N ILE A 484 -2.56 19.85 3.63
CA ILE A 484 -1.68 18.71 3.89
C ILE A 484 -0.51 18.74 2.91
N VAL A 485 0.70 18.67 3.47
CA VAL A 485 1.93 18.40 2.74
C VAL A 485 2.25 16.92 2.94
N PRO A 486 2.08 16.07 1.92
CA PRO A 486 2.37 14.65 2.03
C PRO A 486 3.87 14.38 1.92
N PHE A 487 4.38 13.54 2.82
CA PHE A 487 5.74 13.00 2.81
C PHE A 487 5.64 11.51 2.49
N ASN A 488 6.18 11.10 1.36
CA ASN A 488 6.13 9.73 0.88
C ASN A 488 7.44 9.01 1.21
N PHE A 489 7.37 7.95 2.00
CA PHE A 489 8.51 7.09 2.30
C PHE A 489 8.36 5.80 1.52
N SER A 490 9.36 5.49 0.71
CA SER A 490 9.37 4.32 -0.17
C SER A 490 10.71 3.61 -0.13
N VAL A 491 10.66 2.32 -0.36
CA VAL A 491 11.79 1.44 -0.45
C VAL A 491 12.29 1.43 -1.90
N LEU A 492 13.54 1.83 -2.12
CA LEU A 492 14.26 1.46 -3.34
C LEU A 492 14.71 0.03 -3.16
N SER A 493 14.48 -0.82 -4.15
CA SER A 493 15.04 -2.14 -4.06
C SER A 493 15.54 -2.59 -5.43
N ASP A 494 16.68 -3.29 -5.43
CA ASP A 494 17.51 -3.54 -6.61
C ASP A 494 17.10 -4.81 -7.42
N ASN A 495 16.15 -5.57 -6.92
CA ASN A 495 15.65 -6.85 -7.42
C ASN A 495 14.09 -6.96 -7.54
N PRO A 496 13.49 -6.43 -8.62
CA PRO A 496 12.03 -6.41 -8.84
C PRO A 496 11.32 -7.79 -8.91
N ASN A 497 12.04 -8.90 -8.74
CA ASN A 497 11.58 -10.25 -9.06
C ASN A 497 10.93 -11.01 -7.91
N PHE A 498 10.83 -10.45 -6.70
CA PHE A 498 10.25 -11.14 -5.55
C PHE A 498 8.81 -10.73 -5.26
N LYS A 499 7.96 -11.69 -4.87
CA LYS A 499 6.52 -11.45 -4.63
C LYS A 499 6.27 -10.44 -3.52
N ASN A 500 7.20 -10.30 -2.57
CA ASN A 500 7.18 -9.23 -1.57
C ASN A 500 6.96 -7.82 -2.19
N TRP A 501 7.29 -7.59 -3.47
CA TRP A 501 7.37 -6.24 -4.04
C TRP A 501 6.12 -5.84 -4.83
N GLY A 502 5.47 -6.82 -5.48
CA GLY A 502 4.19 -6.62 -6.16
C GLY A 502 2.99 -6.56 -5.21
N ASN A 503 3.20 -6.81 -3.93
CA ASN A 503 2.17 -6.98 -2.91
C ASN A 503 1.66 -5.67 -2.31
N ASN A 504 2.47 -4.61 -2.34
CA ASN A 504 2.06 -3.38 -1.68
C ASN A 504 1.02 -2.67 -2.56
N MET A 505 -0.20 -2.51 -2.04
CA MET A 505 -1.25 -1.70 -2.67
C MET A 505 -0.76 -0.28 -2.99
N ASN A 506 0.19 0.24 -2.21
CA ASN A 506 0.84 1.52 -2.45
C ASN A 506 1.92 1.48 -3.53
N TYR A 507 2.54 0.33 -3.83
CA TYR A 507 3.62 0.25 -4.83
C TYR A 507 3.12 0.51 -6.25
N MET A 508 1.89 0.10 -6.59
CA MET A 508 1.30 0.43 -7.89
C MET A 508 0.93 1.92 -8.01
N ASN A 509 0.46 2.53 -6.91
CA ASN A 509 0.24 3.99 -6.85
C ASN A 509 1.58 4.73 -6.94
N PHE A 510 2.62 4.21 -6.26
CA PHE A 510 3.98 4.70 -6.31
C PHE A 510 4.55 4.62 -7.73
N MET A 511 4.56 3.46 -8.40
CA MET A 511 5.11 3.34 -9.75
C MET A 511 4.45 4.28 -10.76
N ASN A 512 3.13 4.45 -10.68
CA ASN A 512 2.42 5.41 -11.52
C ASN A 512 2.82 6.86 -11.21
N ASN A 513 3.02 7.22 -9.94
CA ASN A 513 3.45 8.57 -9.55
C ASN A 513 4.93 8.81 -9.82
N THR A 514 5.81 7.86 -9.51
CA THR A 514 7.26 7.95 -9.65
C THR A 514 7.65 7.95 -11.14
N LEU A 515 6.96 7.20 -12.01
CA LEU A 515 7.17 7.33 -13.46
C LEU A 515 6.71 8.69 -14.01
N GLN A 516 5.66 9.29 -13.43
CA GLN A 516 5.26 10.65 -13.77
C GLN A 516 6.24 11.70 -13.22
N GLN A 517 6.78 11.50 -12.01
CA GLN A 517 7.70 12.44 -11.35
C GLN A 517 9.14 12.33 -11.88
N MET A 518 9.64 11.13 -12.22
CA MET A 518 10.96 10.93 -12.82
C MET A 518 11.06 11.52 -14.25
N ARG A 519 9.93 11.76 -14.93
CA ARG A 519 9.92 12.56 -16.17
C ARG A 519 10.25 14.04 -15.93
N TYR A 520 10.17 14.51 -14.69
CA TYR A 520 10.44 15.91 -14.31
C TYR A 520 11.67 16.09 -13.42
N SER A 521 12.23 15.01 -12.85
CA SER A 521 13.27 15.08 -11.82
C SER A 521 14.29 13.93 -11.97
N VAL A 522 15.09 13.90 -13.03
CA VAL A 522 16.34 13.13 -13.00
C VAL A 522 17.43 14.06 -12.49
N PRO A 523 17.82 14.02 -11.20
CA PRO A 523 19.07 14.64 -10.80
C PRO A 523 20.22 13.86 -11.45
N PRO A 524 21.32 14.54 -11.86
CA PRO A 524 22.48 13.84 -12.41
C PRO A 524 23.01 12.83 -11.39
N PRO A 525 23.53 11.67 -11.84
CA PRO A 525 24.08 10.67 -10.95
C PRO A 525 25.19 11.30 -10.10
N ILE A 526 25.04 11.19 -8.78
CA ILE A 526 26.11 11.52 -7.85
C ILE A 526 27.22 10.50 -8.10
N LYS A 527 28.30 10.95 -8.72
CA LYS A 527 29.52 10.16 -8.84
C LYS A 527 30.13 10.03 -7.44
N PHE A 528 30.26 8.78 -6.98
CA PHE A 528 31.11 8.42 -5.84
C PHE A 528 32.58 8.46 -6.26
#